data_AF-A0A8B6DLH3-F1
#
_entry.id   AF-A0A8B6DLH3-F1
#
_cell.length_a   1.000
_cell.length_b   1.000
_cell.length_c   1.000
_cell.angle_alpha   90.00
_cell.angle_beta   90.00
_cell.angle_gamma   90.00
#
_symmetry.space_group_name_H-M   'P 1'
#
loop_
_entity.id
_entity.type
_entity.pdbx_description
1 polymer ?
#
loop_
_entity_poly.entity_id
_entity_poly.type
_entity_poly.pdbx_seq_one_letter_code
_entity_poly.pdbx_strand_id
1 'polypeptide(L)'
;MSDIQQFDNFMSVAFGLKITVEGLQDFVTDFLKATHRDIYVKCSLGNCNIDCSRKFGHVFRRWCLVCLTWKNELHKLNRFKNHWDRINWKEIDTVDFPLSFEEMAKVFVQDFKSVRQGLLQDLGALMSLLKNMKTYNGMISDQTIANVQRTRNKNFAHNYTVFLHDLEKTQSIDSLITLLRVPEIRSTESSIKALVDLEDLKLNQRIPERLLQQSSAEEVVTSIQKRMEASSHDIAGVFFQQRFGSILSLKNDKKENIILDKRIKSKNCSLLNLQLVIYILLLSGIVKLISIVISGQFPTFDEDFFDEGNLMQ
;
A
#
# COMPACT_ATOMS: atom_id res chain seq x y z
N MET A 1 -21.67 21.45 -4.79
CA MET A 1 -21.22 20.07 -4.52
C MET A 1 -20.88 19.96 -3.05
N SER A 2 -21.31 18.90 -2.35
CA SER A 2 -21.07 18.76 -0.91
C SER A 2 -19.61 18.46 -0.60
N ASP A 3 -19.16 18.82 0.60
CA ASP A 3 -17.79 18.52 1.08
C ASP A 3 -17.54 17.01 1.16
N ILE A 4 -18.57 16.23 1.48
CA ILE A 4 -18.53 14.76 1.45
C ILE A 4 -18.21 14.26 0.03
N GLN A 5 -18.85 14.80 -0.99
CA GLN A 5 -18.57 14.41 -2.38
C GLN A 5 -17.16 14.81 -2.80
N GLN A 6 -16.70 16.00 -2.39
CA GLN A 6 -15.34 16.45 -2.66
C GLN A 6 -14.29 15.56 -1.99
N PHE A 7 -14.58 15.07 -0.79
CA PHE A 7 -13.75 14.14 -0.07
C PHE A 7 -13.73 12.76 -0.73
N ASP A 8 -14.89 12.23 -1.13
CA ASP A 8 -15.01 10.96 -1.86
C ASP A 8 -14.24 11.02 -3.20
N ASN A 9 -14.25 12.17 -3.86
CA ASN A 9 -13.46 12.43 -5.06
C ASN A 9 -11.95 12.37 -4.79
N PHE A 10 -11.49 13.02 -3.72
CA PHE A 10 -10.10 12.96 -3.27
C PHE A 10 -9.68 11.51 -2.95
N MET A 11 -10.50 10.79 -2.20
CA MET A 11 -10.26 9.38 -1.87
C MET A 11 -10.19 8.51 -3.13
N SER A 12 -11.08 8.73 -4.10
CA SER A 12 -11.07 8.01 -5.37
C SER A 12 -9.76 8.20 -6.14
N VAL A 13 -9.22 9.43 -6.16
CA VAL A 13 -7.91 9.71 -6.77
C VAL A 13 -6.80 9.00 -6.00
N ALA A 14 -6.83 9.01 -4.66
CA ALA A 14 -5.83 8.33 -3.85
C ALA A 14 -5.79 6.81 -4.11
N PHE A 15 -6.96 6.17 -4.18
CA PHE A 15 -7.08 4.76 -4.57
C PHE A 15 -6.60 4.54 -6.01
N GLY A 16 -6.99 5.42 -6.94
CA GLY A 16 -6.54 5.34 -8.33
C GLY A 16 -5.02 5.36 -8.47
N LEU A 17 -4.33 6.21 -7.69
CA LEU A 17 -2.86 6.23 -7.67
C LEU A 17 -2.26 4.89 -7.20
N LYS A 18 -2.83 4.28 -6.15
CA LYS A 18 -2.39 2.97 -5.64
C LYS A 18 -2.64 1.85 -6.65
N ILE A 19 -3.83 1.80 -7.24
CA ILE A 19 -4.21 0.84 -8.29
C ILE A 19 -3.27 0.98 -9.50
N THR A 20 -2.88 2.21 -9.86
CA THR A 20 -1.93 2.44 -10.94
C THR A 20 -0.55 1.89 -10.62
N VAL A 21 -0.07 2.03 -9.37
CA VAL A 21 1.19 1.41 -8.94
C VAL A 21 1.12 -0.10 -9.13
N GLU A 22 0.06 -0.74 -8.63
CA GLU A 22 -0.15 -2.19 -8.75
C GLU A 22 -0.21 -2.64 -10.22
N GLY A 23 -0.92 -1.89 -11.07
CA GLY A 23 -1.00 -2.17 -12.50
C GLY A 23 0.33 -2.06 -13.26
N LEU A 24 1.29 -1.29 -12.74
CA LEU A 24 2.62 -1.13 -13.35
C LEU A 24 3.65 -2.15 -12.84
N GLN A 25 3.39 -2.83 -11.72
CA GLN A 25 4.40 -3.60 -11.01
C GLN A 25 5.00 -4.72 -11.86
N ASP A 26 4.18 -5.55 -12.50
CA ASP A 26 4.69 -6.69 -13.28
C ASP A 26 5.50 -6.20 -14.49
N PHE A 27 4.94 -5.25 -15.25
CA PHE A 27 5.60 -4.68 -16.41
C PHE A 27 6.98 -4.11 -16.07
N VAL A 28 7.06 -3.28 -15.03
CA VAL A 28 8.32 -2.67 -14.60
C VAL A 28 9.28 -3.73 -14.04
N THR A 29 8.78 -4.66 -13.24
CA THR A 29 9.60 -5.72 -12.62
C THR A 29 10.23 -6.63 -13.66
N ASP A 30 9.44 -7.12 -14.62
CA ASP A 30 9.92 -8.01 -15.67
C ASP A 30 10.94 -7.30 -16.56
N PHE A 31 10.67 -6.04 -16.90
CA PHE A 31 11.58 -5.23 -17.67
C PHE A 31 12.92 -5.00 -16.94
N LEU A 32 12.87 -4.64 -15.66
CA LEU A 32 14.07 -4.41 -14.85
C LEU A 32 14.88 -5.70 -14.67
N LYS A 33 14.22 -6.84 -14.43
CA LYS A 33 14.88 -8.15 -14.33
C LYS A 33 15.58 -8.55 -15.63
N ALA A 34 14.91 -8.37 -16.77
CA ALA A 34 15.50 -8.65 -18.08
C ALA A 34 16.72 -7.74 -18.35
N THR A 35 16.56 -6.44 -18.12
CA THR A 35 17.64 -5.45 -18.27
C THR A 35 18.83 -5.77 -17.36
N HIS A 36 18.56 -6.10 -16.09
CA HIS A 36 19.58 -6.46 -15.14
C HIS A 36 20.36 -7.70 -15.59
N ARG A 37 19.66 -8.75 -16.07
CA ARG A 37 20.29 -9.96 -16.61
C ARG A 37 21.21 -9.65 -17.79
N ASP A 38 20.78 -8.80 -18.71
CA ASP A 38 21.57 -8.41 -19.89
C ASP A 38 22.85 -7.66 -19.51
N ILE A 39 22.77 -6.75 -18.53
CA ILE A 39 23.94 -6.03 -18.02
C ILE A 39 24.86 -6.99 -17.27
N TYR A 40 24.30 -7.85 -16.41
CA TYR A 40 25.06 -8.80 -15.61
C TYR A 40 25.95 -9.70 -16.49
N VAL A 41 25.42 -10.19 -17.61
CA VAL A 41 26.18 -11.00 -18.59
C VAL A 41 27.35 -10.20 -19.18
N LYS A 42 27.14 -8.92 -19.53
CA LYS A 42 28.18 -8.04 -20.10
C LYS A 42 29.26 -7.63 -19.10
N CYS A 43 28.89 -7.51 -17.83
CA CYS A 43 29.72 -6.97 -16.76
C CYS A 43 30.34 -8.08 -15.89
N SER A 44 30.60 -9.27 -16.44
CA SER A 44 31.03 -10.51 -15.75
C SER A 44 32.45 -10.46 -15.17
N LEU A 45 32.73 -9.43 -14.36
CA LEU A 45 34.01 -9.14 -13.72
C LEU A 45 34.04 -9.49 -12.22
N GLY A 46 33.02 -10.19 -11.72
CA GLY A 46 32.87 -10.57 -10.31
C GLY A 46 32.09 -9.54 -9.47
N ASN A 47 32.05 -9.74 -8.15
CA ASN A 47 31.33 -8.87 -7.21
C ASN A 47 32.19 -7.71 -6.73
N CYS A 48 31.54 -6.61 -6.37
CA CYS A 48 32.21 -5.53 -5.67
C CYS A 48 32.18 -5.77 -4.16
N ASN A 49 33.35 -5.73 -3.51
CA ASN A 49 33.47 -5.93 -2.06
C ASN A 49 33.51 -4.60 -1.28
N ILE A 50 33.31 -3.47 -1.96
CA ILE A 50 33.42 -2.12 -1.38
C ILE A 50 32.25 -1.29 -1.88
N ASP A 51 31.54 -0.64 -0.96
CA ASP A 51 30.52 0.33 -1.35
C ASP A 51 31.16 1.63 -1.91
N CYS A 52 31.54 1.59 -3.19
CA CYS A 52 32.10 2.67 -3.99
C CYS A 52 31.17 3.90 -4.06
N SER A 53 29.86 3.69 -4.05
CA SER A 53 28.87 4.78 -4.05
C SER A 53 28.97 5.62 -2.78
N ARG A 54 28.92 4.99 -1.60
CA ARG A 54 29.04 5.70 -0.32
C ARG A 54 30.45 6.21 -0.08
N LYS A 55 31.48 5.44 -0.43
CA LYS A 55 32.89 5.77 -0.17
C LYS A 55 33.45 6.82 -1.14
N PHE A 56 33.01 6.81 -2.40
CA PHE A 56 33.58 7.60 -3.49
C PHE A 56 32.54 8.25 -4.41
N GLY A 57 31.28 8.39 -3.98
CA GLY A 57 30.19 8.94 -4.81
C GLY A 57 30.41 10.37 -5.31
N HIS A 58 31.38 11.09 -4.76
CA HIS A 58 31.83 12.43 -5.16
C HIS A 58 33.15 12.42 -5.95
N VAL A 59 33.89 11.30 -5.99
CA VAL A 59 35.18 11.16 -6.70
C VAL A 59 35.14 9.94 -7.63
N PHE A 60 34.56 10.15 -8.81
CA PHE A 60 34.26 9.08 -9.78
C PHE A 60 35.46 8.23 -10.21
N ARG A 61 36.69 8.76 -10.19
CA ARG A 61 37.90 8.03 -10.60
C ARG A 61 38.34 6.95 -9.61
N ARG A 62 37.74 6.88 -8.42
CA ARG A 62 38.10 5.92 -7.36
C ARG A 62 37.17 4.71 -7.25
N TRP A 63 36.20 4.59 -8.16
CA TRP A 63 35.33 3.43 -8.23
C TRP A 63 36.12 2.20 -8.68
N CYS A 64 35.81 1.02 -8.15
CA CYS A 64 36.45 -0.21 -8.59
C CYS A 64 36.07 -0.55 -10.05
N LEU A 65 36.82 -1.44 -10.68
CA LEU A 65 36.62 -1.81 -12.08
C LEU A 65 35.21 -2.38 -12.35
N VAL A 66 34.68 -3.20 -11.43
CA VAL A 66 33.33 -3.76 -11.51
C VAL A 66 32.30 -2.64 -11.54
N CYS A 67 32.31 -1.76 -10.52
CA CYS A 67 31.38 -0.65 -10.43
C CYS A 67 31.50 0.32 -11.61
N LEU A 68 32.71 0.58 -12.12
CA LEU A 68 32.94 1.42 -13.28
C LEU A 68 32.32 0.83 -14.56
N THR A 69 32.45 -0.48 -14.76
CA THR A 69 31.90 -1.19 -15.92
C THR A 69 30.38 -1.13 -15.92
N TRP A 70 29.76 -1.50 -14.79
CA TRP A 70 28.33 -1.38 -14.59
C TRP A 70 27.82 0.05 -14.77
N LYS A 71 28.53 1.03 -14.20
CA LYS A 71 28.20 2.44 -14.34
C LYS A 71 28.14 2.87 -15.80
N ASN A 72 29.10 2.42 -16.61
CA ASN A 72 29.12 2.70 -18.04
C ASN A 72 27.93 2.06 -18.78
N GLU A 73 27.55 0.83 -18.45
CA GLU A 73 26.37 0.19 -19.04
C GLU A 73 25.07 0.88 -18.62
N LEU A 74 24.90 1.18 -17.33
CA LEU A 74 23.73 1.90 -16.82
C LEU A 74 23.63 3.32 -17.41
N HIS A 75 24.75 3.98 -17.65
CA HIS A 75 24.77 5.27 -18.31
C HIS A 75 24.24 5.21 -19.75
N LYS A 76 24.50 4.12 -20.50
CA LYS A 76 23.93 3.91 -21.85
C LYS A 76 22.41 3.76 -21.82
N LEU A 77 21.86 3.28 -20.70
CA LEU A 77 20.43 3.14 -20.46
C LEU A 77 19.79 4.43 -19.97
N ASN A 78 20.54 5.46 -19.62
CA ASN A 78 19.98 6.77 -19.29
C ASN A 78 19.53 7.49 -20.57
N ARG A 79 18.34 8.06 -20.55
CA ARG A 79 17.77 8.84 -21.66
C ARG A 79 18.59 10.11 -21.91
N PHE A 80 19.07 10.73 -20.85
CA PHE A 80 19.84 11.97 -20.88
C PHE A 80 21.34 11.69 -20.90
N LYS A 81 21.84 11.11 -22.00
CA LYS A 81 23.23 10.63 -22.15
C LYS A 81 24.32 11.66 -21.80
N ASN A 82 24.07 12.95 -21.97
CA ASN A 82 25.07 13.99 -21.66
C ASN A 82 24.97 14.52 -20.22
N HIS A 83 24.03 14.02 -19.43
CA HIS A 83 23.72 14.50 -18.07
C HIS A 83 24.07 13.44 -17.02
N TRP A 84 25.36 13.34 -16.70
CA TRP A 84 25.89 12.42 -15.69
C TRP A 84 25.38 12.72 -14.28
N ASP A 85 25.03 13.98 -14.03
CA ASP A 85 24.44 14.52 -12.82
C ASP A 85 22.99 14.06 -12.59
N ARG A 86 22.28 13.66 -13.65
CA ARG A 86 20.90 13.17 -13.57
C ARG A 86 20.77 11.72 -13.15
N ILE A 87 21.89 11.00 -13.03
CA ILE A 87 21.92 9.63 -12.51
C ILE A 87 22.32 9.69 -11.04
N ASN A 88 21.50 9.10 -10.17
CA ASN A 88 21.71 9.14 -8.74
C ASN A 88 22.69 8.06 -8.28
N TRP A 89 23.99 8.34 -8.40
CA TRP A 89 25.06 7.42 -8.00
C TRP A 89 25.34 7.35 -6.50
N LYS A 90 24.71 8.19 -5.68
CA LYS A 90 25.03 8.32 -4.24
C LYS A 90 24.18 7.42 -3.35
N GLU A 91 23.03 6.98 -3.87
CA GLU A 91 22.01 6.27 -3.09
C GLU A 91 21.92 4.78 -3.44
N ILE A 92 22.84 4.29 -4.28
CA ILE A 92 22.95 2.86 -4.58
C ILE A 92 23.88 2.18 -3.58
N ASP A 93 23.51 0.97 -3.19
CA ASP A 93 24.44 0.06 -2.54
C ASP A 93 25.28 -0.63 -3.62
N THR A 94 26.55 -0.25 -3.73
CA THR A 94 27.38 -0.82 -4.79
C THR A 94 27.86 -2.26 -4.54
N VAL A 95 27.62 -2.81 -3.34
CA VAL A 95 27.87 -4.22 -3.02
C VAL A 95 26.73 -5.07 -3.58
N ASP A 96 25.48 -4.62 -3.37
CA ASP A 96 24.29 -5.38 -3.72
C ASP A 96 23.74 -5.10 -5.12
N PHE A 97 24.04 -3.93 -5.72
CA PHE A 97 23.45 -3.59 -7.02
C PHE A 97 23.78 -4.51 -8.20
N PRO A 98 24.92 -5.24 -8.26
CA PRO A 98 25.12 -6.21 -9.33
C PRO A 98 24.25 -7.46 -9.15
N LEU A 99 23.68 -7.64 -7.96
CA LEU A 99 22.89 -8.81 -7.56
C LEU A 99 21.39 -8.47 -7.45
N SER A 100 21.03 -7.18 -7.47
CA SER A 100 19.67 -6.70 -7.28
C SER A 100 19.26 -5.71 -8.37
N PHE A 101 18.23 -6.09 -9.14
CA PHE A 101 17.63 -5.21 -10.14
C PHE A 101 16.94 -3.98 -9.51
N GLU A 102 16.52 -4.06 -8.25
CA GLU A 102 15.91 -2.93 -7.54
C GLU A 102 16.96 -1.88 -7.18
N GLU A 103 18.11 -2.32 -6.65
CA GLU A 103 19.25 -1.43 -6.39
C GLU A 103 19.77 -0.80 -7.69
N MET A 104 19.83 -1.59 -8.77
CA MET A 104 20.14 -1.08 -10.11
C MET A 104 19.16 0.02 -10.54
N ALA A 105 17.85 -0.15 -10.30
CA ALA A 105 16.83 0.80 -10.74
C ALA A 105 16.90 2.15 -9.99
N LYS A 106 17.42 2.18 -8.75
CA LYS A 106 17.54 3.41 -7.96
C LYS A 106 18.34 4.52 -8.64
N VAL A 107 19.31 4.16 -9.50
CA VAL A 107 20.12 5.16 -10.23
C VAL A 107 19.27 6.06 -11.14
N PHE A 108 18.12 5.56 -11.60
CA PHE A 108 17.22 6.27 -12.50
C PHE A 108 16.10 7.02 -11.75
N VAL A 109 16.03 6.92 -10.42
CA VAL A 109 15.04 7.60 -9.61
C VAL A 109 15.63 8.88 -9.01
N GLN A 110 15.10 10.03 -9.45
CA GLN A 110 15.38 11.33 -8.84
C GLN A 110 14.86 11.37 -7.39
N ASP A 111 15.68 11.90 -6.47
CA ASP A 111 15.37 12.06 -5.05
C ASP A 111 14.88 10.80 -4.34
N PHE A 112 15.57 9.67 -4.58
CA PHE A 112 15.25 8.38 -3.94
C PHE A 112 15.15 8.46 -2.40
N LYS A 113 15.86 9.38 -1.73
CA LYS A 113 15.72 9.61 -0.28
C LYS A 113 14.31 9.96 0.17
N SER A 114 13.49 10.54 -0.73
CA SER A 114 12.11 10.91 -0.46
C SER A 114 11.13 9.74 -0.66
N VAL A 115 11.59 8.62 -1.20
CA VAL A 115 10.81 7.42 -1.48
C VAL A 115 10.63 6.65 -0.16
N ARG A 116 9.43 6.78 0.42
CA ARG A 116 9.09 6.21 1.75
C ARG A 116 8.60 4.76 1.67
N GLN A 117 8.15 4.34 0.50
CA GLN A 117 7.70 2.99 0.17
C GLN A 117 8.74 2.37 -0.76
N GLY A 118 8.81 1.04 -0.94
CA GLY A 118 9.78 0.45 -1.86
C GLY A 118 9.70 1.07 -3.27
N LEU A 119 10.76 0.96 -4.08
CA LEU A 119 10.82 1.59 -5.42
C LEU A 119 9.60 1.25 -6.28
N LEU A 120 9.16 -0.01 -6.25
CA LEU A 120 8.01 -0.52 -7.01
C LEU A 120 6.65 -0.24 -6.36
N GLN A 121 6.64 0.46 -5.22
CA GLN A 121 5.44 0.80 -4.46
C GLN A 121 5.13 2.30 -4.48
N ASP A 122 6.10 3.15 -4.86
CA ASP A 122 5.90 4.60 -4.98
C ASP A 122 5.72 5.02 -6.45
N LEU A 123 4.56 5.61 -6.77
CA LEU A 123 4.26 6.08 -8.12
C LEU A 123 5.24 7.16 -8.60
N GLY A 124 5.73 8.03 -7.71
CA GLY A 124 6.71 9.05 -8.06
C GLY A 124 8.04 8.42 -8.49
N ALA A 125 8.49 7.39 -7.77
CA ALA A 125 9.68 6.60 -8.12
C ALA A 125 9.50 5.91 -9.48
N LEU A 126 8.37 5.22 -9.69
CA LEU A 126 8.04 4.59 -10.96
C LEU A 126 8.02 5.60 -12.12
N MET A 127 7.38 6.76 -11.96
CA MET A 127 7.36 7.79 -13.00
C MET A 127 8.76 8.35 -13.29
N SER A 128 9.59 8.50 -12.26
CA SER A 128 10.98 8.93 -12.40
C SER A 128 11.80 7.92 -13.20
N LEU A 129 11.65 6.63 -12.88
CA LEU A 129 12.25 5.51 -13.60
C LEU A 129 11.85 5.52 -15.08
N LEU A 130 10.54 5.54 -15.37
CA LEU A 130 10.01 5.54 -16.73
C LEU A 130 10.49 6.75 -17.55
N LYS A 131 10.62 7.92 -16.92
CA LYS A 131 11.10 9.15 -17.56
C LYS A 131 12.59 9.09 -17.93
N ASN A 132 13.40 8.54 -17.03
CA ASN A 132 14.86 8.63 -17.12
C ASN A 132 15.49 7.45 -17.85
N MET A 133 14.86 6.28 -17.89
CA MET A 133 15.38 5.16 -18.67
C MET A 133 15.09 5.34 -20.16
N LYS A 134 16.14 5.25 -20.98
CA LYS A 134 16.10 5.33 -22.44
C LYS A 134 15.18 4.28 -23.04
N THR A 135 15.07 3.10 -22.45
CA THR A 135 14.31 2.01 -23.07
C THR A 135 12.81 2.29 -23.15
N TYR A 136 12.27 3.08 -22.22
CA TYR A 136 10.86 3.50 -22.26
C TYR A 136 10.63 4.71 -23.18
N ASN A 137 11.71 5.33 -23.69
CA ASN A 137 11.60 6.45 -24.63
C ASN A 137 10.98 5.97 -25.94
N GLY A 138 9.83 6.54 -26.30
CA GLY A 138 9.05 6.15 -27.47
C GLY A 138 7.95 5.14 -27.20
N MET A 139 8.02 4.39 -26.07
CA MET A 139 6.91 3.55 -25.60
C MET A 139 5.87 4.41 -24.85
N ILE A 140 6.35 5.28 -23.96
CA ILE A 140 5.51 6.15 -23.14
C ILE A 140 5.87 7.60 -23.46
N SER A 141 4.86 8.40 -23.81
CA SER A 141 5.08 9.81 -24.12
C SER A 141 5.44 10.62 -22.87
N ASP A 142 6.27 11.66 -23.05
CA ASP A 142 6.60 12.61 -21.98
C ASP A 142 5.36 13.28 -21.40
N GLN A 143 4.38 13.55 -22.26
CA GLN A 143 3.13 14.16 -21.84
C GLN A 143 2.34 13.23 -20.91
N THR A 144 2.30 11.93 -21.21
CA THR A 144 1.64 10.92 -20.36
C THR A 144 2.29 10.88 -18.98
N ILE A 145 3.62 10.79 -18.92
CA ILE A 145 4.36 10.79 -17.66
C ILE A 145 4.13 12.09 -16.88
N ALA A 146 4.22 13.24 -17.56
CA ALA A 146 4.02 14.55 -16.93
C ALA A 146 2.61 14.72 -16.39
N ASN A 147 1.58 14.20 -17.07
CA ASN A 147 0.21 14.24 -16.61
C ASN A 147 0.02 13.41 -15.34
N VAL A 148 0.56 12.18 -15.28
CA VAL A 148 0.49 11.34 -14.07
C VAL A 148 1.25 11.98 -12.91
N GLN A 149 2.44 12.53 -13.16
CA GLN A 149 3.20 13.27 -12.14
C GLN A 149 2.42 14.48 -11.62
N ARG A 150 1.75 15.23 -12.51
CA ARG A 150 0.90 16.36 -12.14
C ARG A 150 -0.28 15.91 -11.29
N THR A 151 -0.96 14.81 -11.68
CA THR A 151 -2.06 14.23 -10.89
C THR A 151 -1.59 13.88 -9.48
N ARG A 152 -0.49 13.13 -9.34
CA ARG A 152 0.09 12.80 -8.03
C ARG A 152 0.41 14.06 -7.23
N ASN A 153 1.10 15.03 -7.82
CA ASN A 153 1.65 16.15 -7.06
C ASN A 153 0.57 17.18 -6.72
N LYS A 154 -0.22 17.63 -7.70
CA LYS A 154 -1.24 18.66 -7.52
C LYS A 154 -2.43 18.13 -6.71
N ASN A 155 -2.97 16.97 -7.09
CA ASN A 155 -4.27 16.53 -6.60
C ASN A 155 -4.17 15.60 -5.38
N PHE A 156 -2.97 15.12 -5.04
CA PHE A 156 -2.75 14.25 -3.88
C PHE A 156 -1.63 14.72 -2.94
N ALA A 157 -0.39 14.81 -3.40
CA ALA A 157 0.78 15.06 -2.53
C ALA A 157 0.79 16.47 -1.91
N HIS A 158 0.40 17.48 -2.69
CA HIS A 158 0.37 18.89 -2.28
C HIS A 158 -1.04 19.44 -2.15
N ASN A 159 -2.07 18.58 -2.23
CA ASN A 159 -3.43 18.98 -1.87
C ASN A 159 -3.59 18.89 -0.36
N TYR A 160 -3.51 20.03 0.32
CA TYR A 160 -3.70 20.13 1.77
C TYR A 160 -5.18 20.14 2.18
N THR A 161 -6.07 20.49 1.26
CA THR A 161 -7.50 20.60 1.54
C THR A 161 -8.19 19.24 1.60
N VAL A 162 -7.59 18.19 1.02
CA VAL A 162 -8.18 16.84 0.88
C VAL A 162 -9.56 16.82 0.21
N PHE A 163 -9.85 17.83 -0.59
CA PHE A 163 -11.09 18.00 -1.35
C PHE A 163 -10.75 18.15 -2.84
N LEU A 164 -11.58 17.56 -3.71
CA LEU A 164 -11.43 17.66 -5.17
C LEU A 164 -12.78 17.83 -5.88
N HIS A 165 -12.79 18.63 -6.94
CA HIS A 165 -13.94 18.73 -7.82
C HIS A 165 -14.11 17.52 -8.74
N ASP A 166 -15.34 17.25 -9.19
CA ASP A 166 -15.64 16.12 -10.09
C ASP A 166 -14.76 16.13 -11.34
N LEU A 167 -14.59 17.31 -11.95
CA LEU A 167 -13.73 17.47 -13.12
C LEU A 167 -12.28 17.10 -12.81
N GLU A 168 -11.77 17.50 -11.64
CA GLU A 168 -10.40 17.20 -11.22
C GLU A 168 -10.23 15.70 -10.94
N LYS A 169 -11.23 15.04 -10.34
CA LYS A 169 -11.27 13.59 -10.20
C LYS A 169 -11.23 12.92 -11.57
N THR A 170 -12.14 13.27 -12.48
CA THR A 170 -12.22 12.64 -13.81
C THR A 170 -10.91 12.79 -14.59
N GLN A 171 -10.34 14.00 -14.64
CA GLN A 171 -9.06 14.26 -15.32
C GLN A 171 -7.89 13.49 -14.67
N SER A 172 -7.92 13.36 -13.34
CA SER A 172 -6.92 12.57 -12.60
C SER A 172 -6.97 11.12 -13.01
N ILE A 173 -8.15 10.49 -12.93
CA ILE A 173 -8.34 9.08 -13.28
C ILE A 173 -8.07 8.84 -14.78
N ASP A 174 -8.47 9.74 -15.66
CA ASP A 174 -8.18 9.64 -17.10
C ASP A 174 -6.68 9.66 -17.40
N SER A 175 -5.91 10.47 -16.67
CA SER A 175 -4.46 10.48 -16.81
C SER A 175 -3.82 9.14 -16.42
N LEU A 176 -4.36 8.48 -15.39
CA LEU A 176 -3.91 7.17 -14.92
C LEU A 176 -4.31 6.06 -15.90
N ILE A 177 -5.56 6.07 -16.38
CA ILE A 177 -6.05 5.16 -17.41
C ILE A 177 -5.21 5.28 -18.69
N THR A 178 -4.91 6.51 -19.12
CA THR A 178 -4.10 6.76 -20.32
C THR A 178 -2.72 6.11 -20.23
N LEU A 179 -2.10 6.15 -19.05
CA LEU A 179 -0.82 5.46 -18.82
C LEU A 179 -0.97 3.94 -18.94
N LEU A 180 -1.95 3.34 -18.26
CA LEU A 180 -2.15 1.89 -18.28
C LEU A 180 -2.67 1.36 -19.63
N ARG A 181 -3.20 2.23 -20.50
CA ARG A 181 -3.62 1.89 -21.87
C ARG A 181 -2.47 1.83 -22.86
N VAL A 182 -1.26 2.26 -22.49
CA VAL A 182 -0.07 2.09 -23.35
C VAL A 182 0.09 0.60 -23.69
N PRO A 183 0.21 0.22 -24.98
CA PRO A 183 0.16 -1.19 -25.39
C PRO A 183 1.13 -2.10 -24.65
N GLU A 184 2.35 -1.63 -24.42
CA GLU A 184 3.40 -2.37 -23.72
C GLU A 184 3.04 -2.64 -22.26
N ILE A 185 2.41 -1.67 -21.58
CA ILE A 185 1.97 -1.79 -20.19
C ILE A 185 0.74 -2.69 -20.10
N ARG A 186 -0.23 -2.50 -21.00
CA ARG A 186 -1.50 -3.25 -21.04
C ARG A 186 -1.33 -4.75 -21.31
N SER A 187 -0.12 -5.19 -21.63
CA SER A 187 0.19 -6.60 -21.88
C SER A 187 0.17 -7.47 -20.62
N THR A 188 0.18 -6.88 -19.42
CA THR A 188 0.17 -7.62 -18.15
C THR A 188 -1.24 -7.77 -17.56
N GLU A 189 -1.48 -8.88 -16.85
CA GLU A 189 -2.74 -9.14 -16.16
C GLU A 189 -3.04 -8.08 -15.08
N SER A 190 -2.02 -7.68 -14.31
CA SER A 190 -2.11 -6.60 -13.32
C SER A 190 -2.57 -5.29 -13.94
N SER A 191 -2.02 -4.89 -15.10
CA SER A 191 -2.44 -3.67 -15.79
C SER A 191 -3.88 -3.76 -16.28
N ILE A 192 -4.31 -4.92 -16.79
CA ILE A 192 -5.69 -5.12 -17.27
C ILE A 192 -6.67 -5.00 -16.10
N LYS A 193 -6.37 -5.64 -14.97
CA LYS A 193 -7.19 -5.55 -13.75
C LYS A 193 -7.25 -4.11 -13.24
N ALA A 194 -6.10 -3.44 -13.14
CA ALA A 194 -6.03 -2.05 -12.70
C ALA A 194 -6.82 -1.10 -13.61
N LEU A 195 -6.83 -1.33 -14.93
CA LEU A 195 -7.67 -0.58 -15.87
C LEU A 195 -9.16 -0.72 -15.55
N VAL A 196 -9.65 -1.93 -15.32
CA VAL A 196 -11.05 -2.17 -14.94
C VAL A 196 -11.38 -1.44 -13.65
N ASP A 197 -10.51 -1.53 -12.64
CA ASP A 197 -10.71 -0.87 -11.35
C ASP A 197 -10.71 0.66 -11.46
N LEU A 198 -9.90 1.24 -12.35
CA LEU A 198 -9.88 2.67 -12.62
C LEU A 198 -11.11 3.15 -13.38
N GLU A 199 -11.60 2.39 -14.37
CA GLU A 199 -12.84 2.73 -15.09
C GLU A 199 -14.04 2.72 -14.14
N ASP A 200 -14.10 1.73 -13.24
CA ASP A 200 -15.12 1.70 -12.19
C ASP A 200 -15.02 2.91 -11.26
N LEU A 201 -13.81 3.27 -10.81
CA LEU A 201 -13.61 4.47 -9.97
C LEU A 201 -14.00 5.76 -10.69
N LYS A 202 -13.78 5.84 -12.00
CA LYS A 202 -14.17 7.00 -12.81
C LYS A 202 -15.68 7.18 -12.82
N LEU A 203 -16.42 6.10 -13.07
CA LEU A 203 -17.88 6.11 -13.25
C LEU A 203 -18.64 6.26 -11.92
N ASN A 204 -18.11 5.72 -10.83
CA ASN A 204 -18.80 5.72 -9.54
C ASN A 204 -18.51 6.99 -8.73
N GLN A 205 -19.53 7.59 -8.12
CA GLN A 205 -19.34 8.72 -7.19
C GLN A 205 -18.63 8.34 -5.89
N ARG A 206 -18.62 7.05 -5.56
CA ARG A 206 -18.02 6.46 -4.35
C ARG A 206 -17.07 5.34 -4.73
N ILE A 207 -16.10 5.05 -3.86
CA ILE A 207 -15.21 3.91 -4.02
C ILE A 207 -16.03 2.61 -3.94
N PRO A 208 -15.97 1.73 -4.95
CA PRO A 208 -16.61 0.42 -4.92
C PRO A 208 -16.16 -0.42 -3.72
N GLU A 209 -17.10 -1.11 -3.07
CA GLU A 209 -16.83 -1.90 -1.86
C GLU A 209 -15.76 -2.98 -2.09
N ARG A 210 -15.76 -3.59 -3.29
CA ARG A 210 -14.73 -4.57 -3.70
C ARG A 210 -13.31 -4.01 -3.63
N LEU A 211 -13.11 -2.72 -3.86
CA LEU A 211 -11.80 -2.07 -3.76
C LEU A 211 -11.42 -1.78 -2.32
N LEU A 212 -12.40 -1.53 -1.44
CA LEU A 212 -12.18 -1.35 0.00
C LEU A 212 -11.81 -2.65 0.72
N GLN A 213 -12.18 -3.80 0.15
CA GLN A 213 -11.85 -5.12 0.67
C GLN A 213 -10.45 -5.61 0.24
N GLN A 214 -9.77 -4.90 -0.66
CA GLN A 214 -8.40 -5.24 -1.05
C GLN A 214 -7.41 -4.91 0.08
N SER A 215 -6.37 -5.74 0.24
CA SER A 215 -5.34 -5.53 1.27
C SER A 215 -4.64 -4.17 1.16
N SER A 216 -4.56 -3.61 -0.04
CA SER A 216 -3.98 -2.30 -0.33
C SER A 216 -4.86 -1.12 0.10
N ALA A 217 -6.16 -1.34 0.28
CA ALA A 217 -7.10 -0.31 0.74
C ALA A 217 -6.75 0.19 2.14
N GLU A 218 -6.39 -0.73 3.04
CA GLU A 218 -6.00 -0.41 4.41
C GLU A 218 -4.77 0.50 4.45
N GLU A 219 -3.81 0.32 3.54
CA GLU A 219 -2.61 1.15 3.43
C GLU A 219 -2.96 2.58 3.01
N VAL A 220 -3.83 2.72 2.01
CA VAL A 220 -4.31 4.03 1.52
C VAL A 220 -5.06 4.76 2.64
N VAL A 221 -6.01 4.07 3.27
CA VAL A 221 -6.80 4.61 4.39
C VAL A 221 -5.88 5.03 5.53
N THR A 222 -4.97 4.16 5.99
CA THR A 222 -4.02 4.49 7.08
C THR A 222 -3.12 5.67 6.72
N SER A 223 -2.64 5.75 5.47
CA SER A 223 -1.78 6.84 5.01
C SER A 223 -2.50 8.19 5.05
N ILE A 224 -3.75 8.21 4.61
CA ILE A 224 -4.59 9.40 4.61
C ILE A 224 -4.94 9.81 6.03
N GLN A 225 -5.32 8.86 6.91
CA GLN A 225 -5.57 9.13 8.32
C GLN A 225 -4.42 9.90 8.98
N LYS A 226 -3.18 9.41 8.81
CA LYS A 226 -1.99 10.07 9.37
C LYS A 226 -1.79 11.48 8.83
N ARG A 227 -2.14 11.73 7.57
CA ARG A 227 -2.06 13.07 6.98
C ARG A 227 -3.11 14.00 7.58
N MET A 228 -4.32 13.48 7.82
CA MET A 228 -5.41 14.23 8.41
C MET A 228 -5.10 14.62 9.85
N GLU A 229 -4.60 13.67 10.65
CA GLU A 229 -4.12 13.88 12.02
C GLU A 229 -3.02 14.96 12.09
N ALA A 230 -2.15 15.03 11.09
CA ALA A 230 -1.10 16.06 11.01
C ALA A 230 -1.58 17.43 10.52
N SER A 231 -2.77 17.52 9.92
CA SER A 231 -3.26 18.73 9.23
C SER A 231 -4.28 19.56 10.02
N SER A 232 -4.69 19.13 11.23
CA SER A 232 -5.71 19.81 12.06
C SER A 232 -7.06 20.07 11.35
N HIS A 233 -7.38 19.31 10.28
CA HIS A 233 -8.63 19.46 9.53
C HIS A 233 -9.74 18.61 10.16
N ASP A 234 -10.42 19.15 11.17
CA ASP A 234 -11.45 18.43 11.95
C ASP A 234 -12.60 17.89 11.08
N ILE A 235 -13.07 18.65 10.09
CA ILE A 235 -14.23 18.27 9.25
C ILE A 235 -13.93 17.03 8.41
N ALA A 236 -12.76 17.01 7.76
CA ALA A 236 -12.39 15.87 6.94
C ALA A 236 -12.18 14.63 7.82
N GLY A 237 -11.61 14.80 9.04
CA GLY A 237 -11.43 13.71 10.01
C GLY A 237 -12.74 13.03 10.39
N VAL A 238 -13.81 13.81 10.58
CA VAL A 238 -15.17 13.31 10.84
C VAL A 238 -15.68 12.47 9.66
N PHE A 239 -15.57 12.98 8.43
CA PHE A 239 -16.01 12.20 7.25
C PHE A 239 -15.22 10.91 7.08
N PHE A 240 -13.91 10.97 7.31
CA PHE A 240 -13.05 9.81 7.24
C PHE A 240 -13.43 8.74 8.29
N GLN A 241 -13.67 9.14 9.55
CA GLN A 241 -14.15 8.22 10.58
C GLN A 241 -15.53 7.61 10.24
N GLN A 242 -16.48 8.43 9.77
CA GLN A 242 -17.80 7.95 9.35
C GLN A 242 -17.72 6.94 8.21
N ARG A 243 -16.76 7.11 7.29
CA ARG A 243 -16.67 6.30 6.07
C ARG A 243 -15.81 5.06 6.23
N PHE A 244 -14.71 5.15 6.97
CA PHE A 244 -13.67 4.12 7.06
C PHE A 244 -13.40 3.64 8.49
N GLY A 245 -14.15 4.12 9.48
CA GLY A 245 -13.99 3.73 10.88
C GLY A 245 -14.08 2.22 11.09
N SER A 246 -14.96 1.52 10.36
CA SER A 246 -15.09 0.06 10.42
C SER A 246 -13.88 -0.68 9.83
N ILE A 247 -13.27 -0.15 8.76
CA ILE A 247 -12.04 -0.71 8.18
C ILE A 247 -10.87 -0.59 9.17
N LEU A 248 -10.83 0.52 9.91
CA LEU A 248 -9.79 0.80 10.90
C LEU A 248 -10.00 0.05 12.23
N SER A 249 -11.25 -0.16 12.66
CA SER A 249 -11.55 -0.91 13.89
C SER A 249 -11.15 -2.38 13.78
N LEU A 250 -11.33 -3.01 12.61
CA LEU A 250 -10.88 -4.37 12.33
C LEU A 250 -9.36 -4.58 12.54
N LYS A 251 -8.57 -3.51 12.42
CA LYS A 251 -7.11 -3.53 12.67
C LYS A 251 -6.76 -3.41 14.15
N ASN A 252 -7.54 -2.68 14.93
CA ASN A 252 -7.37 -2.63 16.39
C ASN A 252 -7.69 -3.99 16.98
N ASP A 253 -8.78 -4.63 16.55
CA ASP A 253 -9.14 -5.97 16.99
C ASP A 253 -8.10 -7.02 16.56
N LYS A 254 -7.57 -6.95 15.32
CA LYS A 254 -6.49 -7.84 14.87
C LYS A 254 -5.17 -7.59 15.59
N LYS A 255 -4.79 -6.33 15.87
CA LYS A 255 -3.57 -6.01 16.63
C LYS A 255 -3.68 -6.45 18.09
N GLU A 256 -4.83 -6.24 18.73
CA GLU A 256 -5.08 -6.71 20.09
C GLU A 256 -5.03 -8.22 20.14
N ASN A 257 -5.64 -8.92 19.18
CA ASN A 257 -5.56 -10.38 19.07
C ASN A 257 -4.12 -10.89 18.82
N ILE A 258 -3.30 -10.21 18.02
CA ILE A 258 -1.88 -10.56 17.82
C ILE A 258 -1.03 -10.29 19.07
N ILE A 259 -1.34 -9.22 19.83
CA ILE A 259 -0.67 -8.91 21.10
C ILE A 259 -1.08 -9.92 22.19
N LEU A 260 -2.35 -10.31 22.22
CA LEU A 260 -2.89 -11.39 23.06
C LEU A 260 -2.23 -12.72 22.72
N ASP A 261 -2.14 -13.10 21.44
CA ASP A 261 -1.53 -14.37 21.01
C ASP A 261 -0.02 -14.43 21.29
N LYS A 262 0.69 -13.29 21.17
CA LYS A 262 2.10 -13.17 21.61
C LYS A 262 2.25 -13.24 23.13
N ARG A 263 1.32 -12.70 23.91
CA ARG A 263 1.34 -12.80 25.39
C ARG A 263 0.97 -14.21 25.88
N ILE A 264 0.08 -14.91 25.17
CA ILE A 264 -0.31 -16.30 25.47
C ILE A 264 0.86 -17.25 25.16
N LYS A 265 1.58 -17.05 24.06
CA LYS A 265 2.79 -17.84 23.73
C LYS A 265 3.99 -17.56 24.64
N SER A 266 4.04 -16.41 25.33
CA SER A 266 5.19 -16.04 26.18
C SER A 266 5.00 -16.35 27.68
N LYS A 267 3.86 -16.92 28.11
CA LYS A 267 3.64 -17.24 29.53
C LYS A 267 2.96 -18.60 29.71
N ASN A 268 3.77 -19.66 29.63
CA ASN A 268 3.56 -20.82 30.49
C ASN A 268 3.98 -20.44 31.91
N CYS A 269 3.03 -20.05 32.76
CA CYS A 269 3.20 -20.08 34.22
C CYS A 269 1.83 -20.12 34.94
N SER A 270 1.23 -21.32 34.92
CA SER A 270 0.51 -22.04 35.98
C SER A 270 -0.37 -21.39 37.07
N LEU A 271 -0.68 -20.09 37.10
CA LEU A 271 -1.65 -19.55 38.08
C LEU A 271 -2.77 -18.67 37.50
N LEU A 272 -2.58 -18.03 36.35
CA LEU A 272 -3.63 -17.20 35.73
C LEU A 272 -4.74 -18.03 35.05
N ASN A 273 -4.46 -19.26 34.64
CA ASN A 273 -5.44 -20.11 33.95
C ASN A 273 -6.58 -20.58 34.86
N LEU A 274 -6.35 -20.71 36.17
CA LEU A 274 -7.42 -21.13 37.08
C LEU A 274 -8.42 -19.97 37.32
N GLN A 275 -7.92 -18.73 37.47
CA GLN A 275 -8.78 -17.56 37.58
C GLN A 275 -9.54 -17.27 36.29
N LEU A 276 -8.90 -17.45 35.12
CA LEU A 276 -9.56 -17.27 33.83
C LEU A 276 -10.63 -18.33 33.57
N VAL A 277 -10.38 -19.59 33.93
CA VAL A 277 -11.37 -20.67 33.82
C VAL A 277 -12.54 -20.44 34.79
N ILE A 278 -12.27 -20.00 36.03
CA ILE A 278 -13.34 -19.64 36.98
C ILE A 278 -14.16 -18.45 36.46
N TYR A 279 -13.52 -17.44 35.87
CA TYR A 279 -14.19 -16.27 35.32
C TYR A 279 -15.03 -16.61 34.07
N ILE A 280 -14.53 -17.51 33.19
CA ILE A 280 -15.26 -18.01 32.03
C ILE A 280 -16.44 -18.89 32.46
N LEU A 281 -16.28 -19.73 33.48
CA LEU A 281 -17.37 -20.55 34.02
C LEU A 281 -18.47 -19.67 34.66
N LEU A 282 -18.09 -18.63 35.42
CA LEU A 282 -19.03 -17.66 35.99
C LEU A 282 -19.76 -16.86 34.91
N LEU A 283 -19.06 -16.41 33.87
CA LEU A 283 -19.67 -15.73 32.72
C LEU A 283 -20.60 -16.66 31.94
N SER A 284 -20.26 -17.95 31.80
CA SER A 284 -21.13 -18.93 31.13
C SER A 284 -22.41 -19.22 31.92
N GLY A 285 -22.35 -19.22 33.26
CA GLY A 285 -23.51 -19.33 34.14
C GLY A 285 -24.41 -18.10 34.06
N ILE A 286 -23.81 -16.90 34.02
CA ILE A 286 -24.52 -15.63 33.86
C ILE A 286 -25.18 -15.54 32.48
N VAL A 287 -24.52 -15.98 31.41
CA VAL A 287 -25.09 -15.99 30.05
C VAL A 287 -26.25 -16.99 29.95
N LYS A 288 -26.19 -18.15 30.63
CA LYS A 288 -27.34 -19.07 30.70
C LYS A 288 -28.51 -18.46 31.47
N LEU A 289 -28.28 -17.78 32.59
CA LEU A 289 -29.31 -17.08 33.36
C LEU A 289 -29.94 -15.94 32.55
N ILE A 290 -29.12 -15.13 31.87
CA ILE A 290 -29.58 -14.05 31.00
C ILE A 290 -30.33 -14.62 29.78
N SER A 291 -29.89 -15.74 29.21
CA SER A 291 -30.57 -16.38 28.10
C SER A 291 -31.93 -16.96 28.50
N ILE A 292 -32.10 -17.45 29.73
CA ILE A 292 -33.40 -17.90 30.28
C ILE A 292 -34.33 -16.70 30.53
N VAL A 293 -33.79 -15.58 31.04
CA VAL A 293 -34.56 -14.35 31.27
C VAL A 293 -34.98 -13.69 29.95
N ILE A 294 -34.12 -13.72 28.92
CA ILE A 294 -34.39 -13.11 27.60
C ILE A 294 -35.27 -14.01 26.73
N SER A 295 -35.17 -15.34 26.82
CA SER A 295 -36.01 -16.24 26.02
C SER A 295 -37.46 -16.33 26.49
N GLY A 296 -37.80 -15.71 27.63
CA GLY A 296 -39.16 -15.71 28.17
C GLY A 296 -39.65 -17.10 28.58
N GLN A 297 -38.78 -18.12 28.58
CA GLN A 297 -39.09 -19.45 29.06
C GLN A 297 -38.85 -19.50 30.56
N PHE A 298 -39.79 -18.96 31.33
CA PHE A 298 -39.95 -19.44 32.70
C PHE A 298 -40.34 -20.91 32.63
N PRO A 299 -39.69 -21.81 33.39
CA PRO A 299 -40.22 -23.16 33.55
C PRO A 299 -41.63 -23.02 34.13
N THR A 300 -42.63 -23.48 33.38
CA THR A 300 -43.94 -23.80 33.95
C THR A 300 -43.68 -24.87 35.01
N PHE A 301 -43.86 -24.52 36.27
CA PHE A 301 -44.00 -25.51 37.32
C PHE A 301 -45.30 -26.25 37.00
N ASP A 302 -45.19 -27.53 36.65
CA ASP A 302 -46.32 -28.44 36.68
C ASP A 302 -46.81 -28.52 38.13
N GLU A 303 -47.94 -27.88 38.39
CA GLU A 303 -48.81 -28.20 39.51
C GLU A 303 -49.45 -29.56 39.24
N ASP A 304 -48.75 -30.64 39.61
CA ASP A 304 -49.35 -31.97 39.82
C ASP A 304 -48.47 -32.76 40.79
N PHE A 305 -48.55 -32.38 42.07
CA PHE A 305 -48.27 -33.25 43.21
C PHE A 305 -49.18 -32.81 44.36
N PHE A 306 -50.49 -33.00 44.19
CA PHE A 306 -51.42 -33.11 45.32
C PHE A 306 -51.34 -34.55 45.84
N ASP A 307 -51.10 -34.71 47.14
CA ASP A 307 -52.07 -35.41 47.99
C ASP A 307 -51.83 -35.08 49.46
N GLU A 308 -52.77 -34.32 50.03
CA GLU A 308 -52.93 -34.18 51.47
C GLU A 308 -53.71 -35.38 52.02
N GLY A 309 -53.15 -36.02 53.05
CA GLY A 309 -53.87 -36.47 54.25
C GLY A 309 -54.92 -37.58 54.13
N ASN A 310 -54.73 -38.68 54.85
CA ASN A 310 -55.13 -38.77 56.27
C ASN A 310 -55.07 -40.20 56.82
N LEU A 311 -54.65 -40.29 58.08
CA LEU A 311 -55.11 -41.31 59.02
C LEU A 311 -56.58 -41.03 59.35
N MET A 312 -57.49 -41.95 59.01
CA MET A 312 -58.51 -42.53 59.90
C MET A 312 -59.59 -43.28 59.08
N GLN A 313 -59.83 -44.52 59.54
CA GLN A 313 -60.88 -45.49 59.19
C GLN A 313 -60.63 -46.38 57.97
#